data_AF-A0A950KY51-F1
#
_entry.id   AF-A0A950KY51-F1
#
_cell.length_a   1.000
_cell.length_b   1.000
_cell.length_c   1.000
_cell.angle_alpha   90.00
_cell.angle_beta   90.00
_cell.angle_gamma   90.00
#
_symmetry.space_group_name_H-M   'P 1'
#
loop_
_entity.id
_entity.type
_entity.pdbx_description
1 polymer ?
#
loop_
_entity_poly.entity_id
_entity_poly.type
_entity_poly.pdbx_seq_one_letter_code
_entity_poly.pdbx_strand_id
1 'polypeptide(L)'
;MSRTAKCRTGTDLFNAKSAARVPVSSADERLLLDLLRVRKQPLEATHGRKIEAVILLLQRCDHRQIEQCAHASLRTVQRWARRARRLGAASLRSRACKHRSSKLNNRQRLRLASDLKTTPTALGYSQAIWTAALLLRHIRENYAATLSLRHCRRLLTTFGAAKRSVQAAARPKPTLVQRMTEGHQEPIMAQPIGDYARKRQALARIKRLASAGMPLQPFAYTLFDIIHDAVPHDEASPGLTAASGASFRWIIRDFDYSRWFPQMQKYLLNARSEISGFRPPSLLPQNPHTVLRHEEIICPNYYRSEGYNEFFRWMGMHHGLVTLLRDEQGSFLGYYPVFRSEKMRPFSRDDAGFLQVAAPAIVEGVRTAGLVAFEAAPGDAFEPFGQTALAIIVMDRGGKVLSMNSAAQSLFHQFAMYDGLETGLSNRGEISAALRYIARMLQAIFGNCDETSIEAGQPFVRIYSHRSGATLRLRGFASDLGENGGHLTVLIELGETAALQRQRLSARYQLSQRQADILMLLRSGANNKQIAERLGMSPSALKSSLRELRLKLDLSDRSSLREVAAARSFMSESR
;
A
#
# COMPACT_ATOMS: atom_id res chain seq x y z
N MET A 1 -9.18 -50.31 -27.66
CA MET A 1 -9.17 -51.57 -26.90
C MET A 1 -7.90 -51.64 -26.07
N SER A 2 -8.04 -52.20 -24.87
CA SER A 2 -7.03 -52.40 -23.82
C SER A 2 -5.91 -53.37 -24.23
N ARG A 3 -4.72 -53.22 -23.62
CA ARG A 3 -3.83 -54.25 -22.99
C ARG A 3 -2.36 -53.80 -23.06
N THR A 4 -1.76 -53.25 -21.99
CA THR A 4 -1.06 -53.92 -20.86
C THR A 4 0.19 -54.74 -21.21
N ALA A 5 1.34 -54.17 -20.84
CA ALA A 5 2.47 -54.72 -20.08
C ALA A 5 3.27 -55.94 -20.59
N LYS A 6 4.60 -55.77 -20.63
CA LYS A 6 5.53 -56.68 -19.91
C LYS A 6 6.87 -56.01 -19.60
N CYS A 7 7.29 -56.16 -18.35
CA CYS A 7 8.56 -55.76 -17.78
C CYS A 7 9.75 -56.48 -18.43
N ARG A 8 10.90 -55.81 -18.48
CA ARG A 8 12.22 -56.47 -18.41
C ARG A 8 13.02 -55.84 -17.27
N THR A 9 13.21 -56.66 -16.25
CA THR A 9 14.24 -56.58 -15.21
C THR A 9 15.59 -56.98 -15.81
N GLY A 10 16.67 -56.34 -15.34
CA GLY A 10 18.05 -56.75 -15.59
C GLY A 10 18.95 -55.52 -15.63
N THR A 11 19.52 -55.10 -14.48
CA THR A 11 20.95 -55.35 -14.18
C THR A 11 21.84 -54.98 -15.34
N ASP A 12 22.17 -53.69 -15.42
CA ASP A 12 23.50 -53.22 -15.75
C ASP A 12 23.50 -51.71 -15.57
N LEU A 13 24.42 -51.23 -14.73
CA LEU A 13 24.98 -49.87 -14.66
C LEU A 13 25.70 -49.71 -13.30
N PHE A 14 26.63 -50.63 -13.01
CA PHE A 14 27.67 -50.42 -12.01
C PHE A 14 29.02 -50.43 -12.73
N ASN A 15 29.38 -49.29 -13.33
CA ASN A 15 30.79 -48.95 -13.51
C ASN A 15 30.97 -47.45 -13.82
N ALA A 16 31.36 -46.68 -12.80
CA ALA A 16 32.11 -45.44 -12.97
C ALA A 16 32.87 -45.13 -11.67
N LYS A 17 34.19 -45.07 -11.82
CA LYS A 17 35.20 -44.94 -10.77
C LYS A 17 35.12 -43.62 -9.99
N SER A 18 35.48 -43.73 -8.71
CA SER A 18 36.28 -42.79 -7.91
C SER A 18 35.91 -41.30 -7.93
N ALA A 19 35.02 -40.92 -7.01
CA ALA A 19 35.09 -39.63 -6.33
C ALA A 19 35.05 -39.89 -4.81
N ALA A 20 35.97 -39.27 -4.07
CA ALA A 20 36.21 -39.51 -2.65
C ALA A 20 34.90 -39.53 -1.83
N ARG A 21 34.59 -40.66 -1.18
CA ARG A 21 33.40 -40.82 -0.31
C ARG A 21 33.60 -40.03 0.98
N VAL A 22 33.04 -38.82 1.04
CA VAL A 22 32.74 -38.13 2.30
C VAL A 22 31.80 -39.04 3.12
N PRO A 23 32.06 -39.26 4.43
CA PRO A 23 31.23 -40.17 5.23
C PRO A 23 29.78 -39.71 5.21
N VAL A 24 28.88 -40.65 4.86
CA VAL A 24 27.43 -40.46 4.95
C VAL A 24 27.10 -40.24 6.43
N SER A 25 26.33 -39.21 6.76
CA SER A 25 25.83 -39.03 8.13
C SER A 25 25.05 -40.29 8.53
N SER A 26 25.23 -40.79 9.75
CA SER A 26 24.49 -41.95 10.28
C SER A 26 22.96 -41.80 10.17
N ALA A 27 22.45 -40.56 10.03
CA ALA A 27 21.04 -40.26 9.76
C ALA A 27 20.62 -40.53 8.29
N ASP A 28 21.50 -40.30 7.32
CA ASP A 28 21.22 -40.50 5.90
C ASP A 28 21.21 -41.99 5.52
N GLU A 29 22.07 -42.79 6.16
CA GLU A 29 22.09 -44.24 5.99
C GLU A 29 20.83 -44.90 6.56
N ARG A 30 20.38 -44.47 7.75
CA ARG A 30 19.12 -44.92 8.35
C ARG A 30 17.91 -44.56 7.49
N LEU A 31 17.86 -43.33 6.96
CA LEU A 31 16.79 -42.89 6.07
C LEU A 31 16.80 -43.65 4.73
N LEU A 32 17.98 -43.94 4.18
CA LEU A 32 18.11 -44.71 2.95
C LEU A 32 17.56 -46.13 3.13
N LEU A 33 17.89 -46.80 4.24
CA LEU A 33 17.37 -48.14 4.56
C LEU A 33 15.85 -48.14 4.75
N ASP A 34 15.31 -47.12 5.42
CA ASP A 34 13.85 -46.96 5.61
C ASP A 34 13.13 -46.77 4.27
N LEU A 35 13.66 -45.92 3.39
CA LEU A 35 13.10 -45.68 2.06
C LEU A 35 13.17 -46.92 1.16
N LEU A 36 14.27 -47.67 1.20
CA LEU A 36 14.40 -48.94 0.46
C LEU A 36 13.43 -50.01 0.96
N ARG A 37 13.10 -50.01 2.25
CA ARG A 37 12.06 -50.89 2.82
C ARG A 37 10.67 -50.49 2.34
N VAL A 38 10.32 -49.21 2.39
CA VAL A 38 9.01 -48.70 1.93
C VAL A 38 8.82 -48.87 0.42
N ARG A 39 9.89 -48.75 -0.37
CA ARG A 39 9.88 -48.99 -1.83
C ARG A 39 9.41 -50.40 -2.21
N LYS A 40 9.62 -51.42 -1.38
CA LYS A 40 9.18 -52.80 -1.65
C LYS A 40 7.67 -53.00 -1.47
N GLN A 41 6.95 -52.02 -0.91
CA GLN A 41 5.51 -52.07 -0.72
C GLN A 41 4.77 -51.53 -1.96
N PRO A 42 3.50 -51.91 -2.19
CA PRO A 42 2.68 -51.29 -3.22
C PRO A 42 2.38 -49.83 -2.85
N LEU A 43 2.94 -48.88 -3.61
CA LEU A 43 2.81 -47.44 -3.37
C LEU A 43 2.00 -46.76 -4.48
N GLU A 44 1.22 -45.73 -4.13
CA GLU A 44 0.62 -44.83 -5.10
C GLU A 44 1.70 -44.18 -5.99
N ALA A 45 1.43 -43.99 -7.28
CA ALA A 45 2.42 -43.50 -8.26
C ALA A 45 3.13 -42.20 -7.82
N THR A 46 2.41 -41.27 -7.19
CA THR A 46 2.99 -40.00 -6.70
C THR A 46 3.87 -40.18 -5.46
N HIS A 47 3.57 -41.17 -4.62
CA HIS A 47 4.33 -41.50 -3.42
C HIS A 47 5.61 -42.25 -3.78
N GLY A 48 5.51 -43.26 -4.65
CA GLY A 48 6.66 -44.02 -5.16
C GLY A 48 7.68 -43.11 -5.85
N ARG A 49 7.22 -42.18 -6.69
CA ARG A 49 8.09 -41.21 -7.37
C ARG A 49 8.89 -40.33 -6.41
N LYS A 50 8.28 -39.88 -5.31
CA LYS A 50 8.97 -39.06 -4.29
C LYS A 50 10.02 -39.87 -3.53
N ILE A 51 9.72 -41.13 -3.23
CA ILE A 51 10.65 -42.05 -2.57
C ILE A 51 11.86 -42.29 -3.48
N GLU A 52 11.62 -42.62 -4.76
CA GLU A 52 12.70 -42.87 -5.73
C GLU A 52 13.61 -41.64 -5.92
N ALA A 53 13.02 -40.45 -6.03
CA ALA A 53 13.77 -39.20 -6.14
C ALA A 53 14.67 -38.92 -4.93
N VAL A 54 14.22 -39.26 -3.72
CA VAL A 54 15.01 -39.07 -2.48
C VAL A 54 16.09 -40.15 -2.37
N ILE A 55 15.84 -41.38 -2.80
CA ILE A 55 16.86 -42.46 -2.88
C ILE A 55 17.99 -42.03 -3.82
N LEU A 56 17.66 -41.56 -5.04
CA LEU A 56 18.65 -41.07 -6.01
C LEU A 56 19.47 -39.91 -5.46
N LEU A 57 18.83 -39.00 -4.70
CA LEU A 57 19.53 -37.89 -4.03
C LEU A 57 20.51 -38.39 -2.96
N LEU A 58 20.11 -39.36 -2.14
CA LEU A 58 20.96 -39.93 -1.08
C LEU A 58 22.10 -40.78 -1.64
N GLN A 59 21.89 -41.44 -2.78
CA GLN A 59 22.90 -42.19 -3.54
C GLN A 59 23.84 -41.29 -4.37
N ARG A 60 23.64 -39.96 -4.33
CA ARG A 60 24.42 -38.95 -5.07
C ARG A 60 24.42 -39.15 -6.59
N CYS A 61 23.29 -39.61 -7.13
CA CYS A 61 23.08 -39.66 -8.58
C CYS A 61 23.03 -38.25 -9.20
N ASP A 62 23.19 -38.17 -10.52
CA ASP A 62 23.26 -36.87 -11.20
C ASP A 62 21.94 -36.09 -11.08
N HIS A 63 22.06 -34.77 -10.95
CA HIS A 63 20.93 -33.85 -10.78
C HIS A 63 19.89 -33.97 -11.92
N ARG A 64 20.34 -34.24 -13.15
CA ARG A 64 19.43 -34.41 -14.30
C ARG A 64 18.57 -35.66 -14.15
N GLN A 65 19.15 -36.75 -13.66
CA GLN A 65 18.44 -38.01 -13.40
C GLN A 65 17.41 -37.83 -12.27
N ILE A 66 17.78 -37.08 -11.23
CA ILE A 66 16.87 -36.76 -10.11
C ILE A 66 15.68 -35.93 -10.60
N GLU A 67 15.90 -34.89 -11.41
CA GLU A 67 14.82 -34.02 -11.88
C GLU A 67 13.89 -34.72 -12.89
N GLN A 68 14.44 -35.56 -13.76
CA GLN A 68 13.67 -36.38 -14.69
C GLN A 68 12.79 -37.41 -13.95
N CYS A 69 13.36 -38.15 -12.99
CA CYS A 69 12.61 -39.12 -12.18
C CYS A 69 11.55 -38.42 -11.32
N ALA A 70 11.86 -37.26 -10.76
CA ALA A 70 11.01 -36.56 -9.81
C ALA A 70 9.96 -35.64 -10.45
N HIS A 71 10.01 -35.39 -11.77
CA HIS A 71 9.37 -34.24 -12.45
C HIS A 71 9.25 -33.00 -11.55
N ALA A 72 10.35 -32.66 -10.87
CA ALA A 72 10.42 -31.60 -9.87
C ALA A 72 11.87 -31.16 -9.75
N SER A 73 12.10 -29.87 -9.47
CA SER A 73 13.46 -29.33 -9.33
C SER A 73 14.23 -29.99 -8.20
N LEU A 74 15.56 -30.01 -8.30
CA LEU A 74 16.46 -30.55 -7.27
C LEU A 74 16.19 -29.93 -5.89
N ARG A 75 15.92 -28.62 -5.83
CA ARG A 75 15.51 -27.92 -4.59
C ARG A 75 14.26 -28.52 -3.96
N THR A 76 13.31 -28.98 -4.77
CA THR A 76 12.07 -29.62 -4.30
C THR A 76 12.37 -30.99 -3.70
N VAL A 77 13.25 -31.77 -4.35
CA VAL A 77 13.68 -33.09 -3.86
C VAL A 77 14.51 -32.96 -2.57
N GLN A 78 15.41 -31.98 -2.47
CA GLN A 78 16.14 -31.65 -1.25
C GLN A 78 15.21 -31.25 -0.09
N ARG A 79 14.09 -30.59 -0.38
CA ARG A 79 13.06 -30.28 0.61
C ARG A 79 12.32 -31.54 1.08
N TRP A 80 12.04 -32.47 0.18
CA TRP A 80 11.48 -33.78 0.54
C TRP A 80 12.42 -34.59 1.41
N ALA A 81 13.71 -34.66 1.07
CA ALA A 81 14.72 -35.33 1.88
C ALA A 81 14.85 -34.71 3.28
N ARG A 82 14.90 -33.37 3.40
CA ARG A 82 14.89 -32.69 4.70
C ARG A 82 13.65 -32.99 5.53
N ARG A 83 12.48 -33.11 4.89
CA ARG A 83 11.23 -33.48 5.55
C ARG A 83 11.27 -34.93 6.03
N ALA A 84 11.73 -35.85 5.19
CA ALA A 84 11.84 -37.27 5.50
C ALA A 84 12.86 -37.55 6.62
N ARG A 85 13.97 -36.80 6.69
CA ARG A 85 14.92 -36.86 7.82
C ARG A 85 14.28 -36.53 9.17
N ARG A 86 13.31 -35.61 9.18
CA ARG A 86 12.65 -35.15 10.42
C ARG A 86 11.43 -35.99 10.80
N LEU A 87 10.70 -36.50 9.82
CA LEU A 87 9.35 -37.06 10.00
C LEU A 87 9.20 -38.50 9.46
N GLY A 88 10.29 -39.12 9.00
CA GLY A 88 10.30 -40.48 8.43
C GLY A 88 9.78 -40.58 6.99
N ALA A 89 9.93 -41.76 6.38
CA ALA A 89 9.55 -42.03 4.98
C ALA A 89 8.06 -41.76 4.69
N ALA A 90 7.17 -42.03 5.66
CA ALA A 90 5.72 -41.82 5.53
C ALA A 90 5.33 -40.35 5.26
N SER A 91 6.18 -39.40 5.64
CA SER A 91 5.96 -37.96 5.43
C SER A 91 6.00 -37.52 3.96
N LEU A 92 6.48 -38.39 3.05
CA LEU A 92 6.51 -38.17 1.61
C LEU A 92 5.16 -38.43 0.94
N ARG A 93 4.21 -39.10 1.61
CA ARG A 93 2.86 -39.31 1.09
C ARG A 93 2.16 -37.98 0.86
N SER A 94 1.59 -37.81 -0.33
CA SER A 94 0.78 -36.64 -0.65
C SER A 94 -0.52 -36.70 0.17
N ARG A 95 -0.76 -35.72 1.05
CA ARG A 95 -2.03 -35.63 1.78
C ARG A 95 -3.13 -35.24 0.80
N ALA A 96 -4.27 -35.94 0.81
CA ALA A 96 -5.45 -35.53 0.05
C ALA A 96 -5.92 -34.16 0.59
N CYS A 97 -5.85 -33.13 -0.25
CA CYS A 97 -6.27 -31.78 0.13
C CYS A 97 -7.80 -31.72 0.27
N LYS A 98 -8.30 -31.54 1.50
CA LYS A 98 -9.67 -31.06 1.78
C LYS A 98 -9.76 -29.54 1.55
N HIS A 99 -9.58 -29.07 0.32
CA HIS A 99 -9.92 -27.69 -0.06
C HIS A 99 -10.72 -27.67 -1.36
N ARG A 100 -11.81 -26.90 -1.35
CA ARG A 100 -12.66 -26.55 -2.50
C ARG A 100 -11.76 -26.00 -3.62
N SER A 101 -11.58 -26.76 -4.70
CA SER A 101 -10.52 -26.52 -5.68
C SER A 101 -10.78 -25.23 -6.49
N SER A 102 -9.88 -24.25 -6.39
CA SER A 102 -9.87 -23.01 -7.18
C SER A 102 -9.46 -23.18 -8.65
N LYS A 103 -9.44 -24.42 -9.16
CA LYS A 103 -8.98 -24.75 -10.51
C LYS A 103 -9.99 -25.65 -11.20
N LEU A 104 -10.45 -25.23 -12.38
CA LEU A 104 -11.23 -26.08 -13.27
C LEU A 104 -10.40 -27.32 -13.65
N ASN A 105 -10.97 -28.51 -13.46
CA ASN A 105 -10.34 -29.76 -13.88
C ASN A 105 -10.34 -29.88 -15.42
N ASN A 106 -9.60 -30.85 -15.96
CA ASN A 106 -9.46 -30.98 -17.42
C ASN A 106 -10.79 -31.29 -18.13
N ARG A 107 -11.72 -32.00 -17.49
CA ARG A 107 -13.07 -32.26 -18.05
C ARG A 107 -13.91 -30.98 -18.09
N GLN A 108 -13.85 -30.17 -17.03
CA GLN A 108 -14.54 -28.88 -16.94
C GLN A 108 -14.00 -27.86 -17.94
N ARG A 109 -12.69 -27.85 -18.21
CA ARG A 109 -12.10 -26.99 -19.26
C ARG A 109 -12.59 -27.33 -20.66
N LEU A 110 -12.72 -28.61 -20.98
CA LEU A 110 -13.22 -29.05 -22.29
C LEU A 110 -14.67 -28.66 -22.51
N ARG A 111 -15.51 -28.79 -21.47
CA ARG A 111 -16.92 -28.36 -21.51
C ARG A 111 -17.04 -26.84 -21.61
N LEU A 112 -16.26 -26.09 -20.83
CA LEU A 112 -16.23 -24.62 -20.91
C LEU A 112 -15.81 -24.12 -22.30
N ALA A 113 -14.88 -24.82 -22.95
CA ALA A 113 -14.47 -24.50 -24.33
C ALA A 113 -15.59 -24.79 -25.36
N SER A 114 -16.50 -25.72 -25.08
CA SER A 114 -17.70 -25.95 -25.88
C SER A 114 -18.75 -24.86 -25.65
N ASP A 115 -18.98 -24.48 -24.40
CA ASP A 115 -19.97 -23.45 -24.05
C ASP A 115 -19.58 -22.08 -24.62
N LEU A 116 -18.28 -21.74 -24.60
CA LEU A 116 -17.75 -20.50 -25.18
C LEU A 116 -17.87 -20.41 -26.71
N LYS A 117 -18.09 -21.53 -27.41
CA LYS A 117 -18.38 -21.52 -28.86
C LYS A 117 -19.84 -21.20 -29.17
N THR A 118 -20.72 -21.36 -28.19
CA THR A 118 -22.16 -21.06 -28.30
C THR A 118 -22.40 -19.60 -27.89
N THR A 119 -23.39 -18.94 -28.50
CA THR A 119 -23.75 -17.57 -28.09
C THR A 119 -24.38 -17.60 -26.69
N PRO A 120 -24.09 -16.62 -25.81
CA PRO A 120 -24.65 -16.63 -24.46
C PRO A 120 -26.19 -16.57 -24.45
N THR A 121 -26.80 -16.00 -25.50
CA THR A 121 -28.26 -15.98 -25.69
C THR A 121 -28.86 -17.37 -25.86
N ALA A 122 -28.16 -18.28 -26.56
CA ALA A 122 -28.59 -19.67 -26.70
C ALA A 122 -28.40 -20.47 -25.38
N LEU A 123 -27.62 -19.93 -24.43
CA LEU A 123 -27.46 -20.48 -23.08
C LEU A 123 -28.35 -19.77 -22.05
N GLY A 124 -29.32 -18.96 -22.49
CA GLY A 124 -30.32 -18.31 -21.63
C GLY A 124 -29.91 -16.96 -21.03
N TYR A 125 -28.80 -16.36 -21.47
CA TYR A 125 -28.36 -15.03 -21.00
C TYR A 125 -28.88 -13.91 -21.93
N SER A 126 -29.24 -12.76 -21.35
CA SER A 126 -29.75 -11.61 -22.13
C SER A 126 -28.70 -10.91 -23.01
N GLN A 127 -27.41 -11.20 -22.81
CA GLN A 127 -26.32 -10.60 -23.59
C GLN A 127 -25.93 -11.47 -24.80
N ALA A 128 -25.67 -10.83 -25.94
CA ALA A 128 -25.29 -11.52 -27.18
C ALA A 128 -23.80 -11.92 -27.25
N ILE A 129 -22.95 -11.39 -26.36
CA ILE A 129 -21.49 -11.55 -26.39
C ILE A 129 -20.97 -11.98 -25.02
N TRP A 130 -20.01 -12.91 -25.00
CA TRP A 130 -19.29 -13.31 -23.80
C TRP A 130 -18.44 -12.16 -23.24
N THR A 131 -18.87 -11.55 -22.14
CA THR A 131 -18.05 -10.65 -21.35
C THR A 131 -17.36 -11.40 -20.21
N ALA A 132 -16.26 -10.85 -19.67
CA ALA A 132 -15.56 -11.49 -18.55
C ALA A 132 -16.43 -11.60 -17.28
N ALA A 133 -17.36 -10.68 -17.07
CA ALA A 133 -18.33 -10.72 -15.98
C ALA A 133 -19.39 -11.82 -16.20
N LEU A 134 -19.87 -11.97 -17.44
CA LEU A 134 -20.81 -13.03 -17.81
C LEU A 134 -20.18 -14.42 -17.71
N LEU A 135 -18.94 -14.58 -18.18
CA LEU A 135 -18.20 -15.82 -18.06
C LEU A 135 -17.95 -16.19 -16.58
N LEU A 136 -17.65 -15.21 -15.74
CA LEU A 136 -17.50 -15.41 -14.30
C LEU A 136 -18.80 -15.93 -13.66
N ARG A 137 -19.95 -15.36 -14.05
CA ARG A 137 -21.26 -15.81 -13.61
C ARG A 137 -21.55 -17.24 -14.08
N HIS A 138 -21.33 -17.52 -15.36
CA HIS A 138 -21.53 -18.84 -15.95
C HIS A 138 -20.66 -19.94 -15.31
N ILE A 139 -19.40 -19.63 -14.97
CA ILE A 139 -18.49 -20.57 -14.29
C ILE A 139 -18.94 -20.84 -12.85
N ARG A 140 -19.46 -19.82 -12.16
CA ARG A 140 -19.98 -19.99 -10.79
C ARG A 140 -21.23 -20.87 -10.77
N GLU A 141 -22.14 -20.64 -11.72
CA GLU A 141 -23.43 -21.35 -11.82
C GLU A 141 -23.24 -22.80 -12.29
N ASN A 142 -22.42 -23.06 -13.32
CA ASN A 142 -22.39 -24.37 -13.99
C ASN A 142 -21.20 -25.26 -13.62
N TYR A 143 -20.15 -24.71 -12.99
CA TYR A 143 -18.90 -25.42 -12.76
C TYR A 143 -18.46 -25.46 -11.28
N ALA A 144 -19.22 -24.82 -10.39
CA ALA A 144 -18.93 -24.71 -8.95
C ALA A 144 -17.48 -24.30 -8.64
N ALA A 145 -16.87 -23.51 -9.53
CA ALA A 145 -15.48 -23.07 -9.46
C ALA A 145 -15.41 -21.56 -9.25
N THR A 146 -14.52 -21.12 -8.35
CA THR A 146 -14.27 -19.69 -8.10
C THR A 146 -13.03 -19.25 -8.87
N LEU A 147 -13.25 -18.53 -9.97
CA LEU A 147 -12.19 -17.89 -10.75
C LEU A 147 -12.22 -16.37 -10.56
N SER A 148 -11.07 -15.72 -10.73
CA SER A 148 -11.00 -14.25 -10.72
C SER A 148 -11.38 -13.67 -12.08
N LEU A 149 -11.86 -12.43 -12.09
CA LEU A 149 -12.24 -11.72 -13.32
C LEU A 149 -11.08 -11.63 -14.32
N ARG A 150 -9.84 -11.46 -13.81
CA ARG A 150 -8.60 -11.48 -14.61
C ARG A 150 -8.36 -12.82 -15.29
N HIS A 151 -8.66 -13.92 -14.60
CA HIS A 151 -8.56 -15.26 -15.16
C HIS A 151 -9.62 -15.49 -16.24
N CYS A 152 -10.85 -14.99 -16.04
CA CYS A 152 -11.92 -15.05 -17.04
C CYS A 152 -11.59 -14.23 -18.30
N ARG A 153 -11.02 -13.02 -18.15
CA ARG A 153 -10.48 -12.24 -19.28
C ARG A 153 -9.42 -13.02 -20.06
N ARG A 154 -8.50 -13.68 -19.34
CA ARG A 154 -7.45 -14.51 -19.95
C ARG A 154 -8.01 -15.76 -20.64
N LEU A 155 -9.06 -16.38 -20.10
CA LEU A 155 -9.72 -17.52 -20.75
C LEU A 155 -10.42 -17.06 -22.03
N LEU A 156 -11.13 -15.93 -22.02
CA LEU A 156 -11.73 -15.36 -23.22
C LEU A 156 -10.69 -15.02 -24.30
N THR A 157 -9.51 -14.50 -23.92
CA THR A 157 -8.43 -14.27 -24.91
C THR A 157 -7.78 -15.57 -25.38
N THR A 158 -7.69 -16.60 -24.53
CA THR A 158 -7.13 -17.91 -24.89
C THR A 158 -8.06 -18.70 -25.81
N PHE A 159 -9.38 -18.56 -25.65
CA PHE A 159 -10.38 -19.26 -26.47
C PHE A 159 -10.93 -18.41 -27.64
N GLY A 160 -10.72 -17.09 -27.62
CA GLY A 160 -11.28 -16.12 -28.58
C GLY A 160 -10.41 -15.77 -29.79
N ALA A 161 -9.32 -16.50 -30.05
CA ALA A 161 -8.45 -16.27 -31.22
C ALA A 161 -9.00 -16.82 -32.55
N ALA A 162 -10.32 -16.78 -32.74
CA ALA A 162 -10.95 -17.02 -34.04
C ALA A 162 -11.74 -15.77 -34.44
N LYS A 163 -11.09 -14.89 -35.22
CA LYS A 163 -11.73 -13.79 -35.96
C LYS A 163 -12.95 -14.34 -36.71
N ARG A 164 -14.17 -13.96 -36.31
CA ARG A 164 -15.32 -13.99 -37.22
C ARG A 164 -15.43 -12.59 -37.82
N SER A 165 -14.87 -12.45 -39.02
CA SER A 165 -15.18 -11.34 -39.92
C SER A 165 -16.67 -11.41 -40.26
N VAL A 166 -17.44 -10.40 -39.86
CA VAL A 166 -18.79 -10.22 -40.39
C VAL A 166 -18.63 -9.46 -41.71
N GLN A 167 -18.91 -10.16 -42.80
CA GLN A 167 -19.05 -9.61 -44.15
C GLN A 167 -20.15 -8.53 -44.12
N ALA A 168 -19.79 -7.34 -44.59
CA ALA A 168 -20.71 -6.23 -44.75
C ALA A 168 -21.69 -6.53 -45.89
N ALA A 169 -22.98 -6.65 -45.55
CA ALA A 169 -24.07 -6.59 -46.52
C ALA A 169 -24.23 -5.14 -47.00
N ALA A 170 -24.27 -4.98 -48.31
CA ALA A 170 -24.32 -3.72 -49.03
C ALA A 170 -25.55 -2.86 -48.67
N ARG A 171 -25.32 -1.54 -48.47
CA ARG A 171 -26.32 -0.47 -48.67
C ARG A 171 -25.62 0.82 -49.15
N PRO A 172 -26.32 1.66 -49.93
CA PRO A 172 -25.73 2.54 -50.94
C PRO A 172 -25.14 3.82 -50.32
N LYS A 173 -24.14 4.39 -50.99
CA LYS A 173 -23.48 5.64 -50.59
C LYS A 173 -24.40 6.85 -50.82
N PRO A 174 -24.72 7.68 -49.81
CA PRO A 174 -25.21 9.03 -50.03
C PRO A 174 -24.03 10.00 -50.18
N THR A 175 -24.28 11.01 -50.99
CA THR A 175 -23.32 11.97 -51.57
C THR A 175 -22.74 12.96 -50.57
N LEU A 176 -21.59 13.51 -50.96
CA LEU A 176 -20.66 14.38 -50.24
C LEU A 176 -21.24 15.77 -49.87
N VAL A 177 -22.36 15.86 -49.14
CA VAL A 177 -22.91 17.18 -48.71
C VAL A 177 -23.40 17.23 -47.25
N GLN A 178 -23.66 16.10 -46.57
CA GLN A 178 -24.20 16.11 -45.18
C GLN A 178 -23.15 15.98 -44.06
N ARG A 179 -21.90 16.41 -44.28
CA ARG A 179 -20.82 16.32 -43.26
C ARG A 179 -20.81 17.46 -42.23
N MET A 180 -21.78 18.37 -42.25
CA MET A 180 -21.68 19.63 -41.50
C MET A 180 -22.87 19.93 -40.60
N THR A 181 -23.44 18.96 -39.89
CA THR A 181 -24.24 19.24 -38.68
C THR A 181 -24.56 17.93 -37.97
N GLU A 182 -23.84 17.65 -36.88
CA GLU A 182 -24.20 16.78 -35.73
C GLU A 182 -22.94 16.11 -35.18
N GLY A 183 -22.27 16.81 -34.25
CA GLY A 183 -21.12 16.30 -33.52
C GLY A 183 -21.51 15.24 -32.50
N HIS A 184 -21.60 13.98 -32.93
CA HIS A 184 -21.47 12.84 -32.04
C HIS A 184 -19.99 12.71 -31.63
N GLN A 185 -19.61 13.32 -30.50
CA GLN A 185 -18.37 12.98 -29.82
C GLN A 185 -18.52 11.60 -29.17
N GLU A 186 -17.93 10.57 -29.79
CA GLU A 186 -17.68 9.30 -29.11
C GLU A 186 -16.89 9.53 -27.82
N PRO A 187 -17.17 8.79 -26.74
CA PRO A 187 -16.41 8.90 -25.50
C PRO A 187 -14.95 8.53 -25.79
N ILE A 188 -14.07 9.52 -25.71
CA ILE A 188 -12.63 9.34 -25.70
C ILE A 188 -12.31 8.43 -24.51
N MET A 189 -12.14 7.13 -24.77
CA MET A 189 -11.48 6.23 -23.83
C MET A 189 -10.07 6.78 -23.64
N ALA A 190 -9.77 7.32 -22.46
CA ALA A 190 -8.44 7.79 -22.13
C ALA A 190 -7.45 6.66 -22.40
N GLN A 191 -6.59 6.83 -23.41
CA GLN A 191 -5.51 5.89 -23.62
C GLN A 191 -4.66 5.83 -22.35
N PRO A 192 -4.20 4.66 -21.91
CA PRO A 192 -3.37 4.55 -20.72
C PRO A 192 -2.15 5.46 -20.92
N ILE A 193 -2.09 6.53 -20.14
CA ILE A 193 -0.99 7.49 -20.17
C ILE A 193 0.30 6.68 -19.95
N GLY A 194 1.24 6.75 -20.90
CA GLY A 194 2.54 6.11 -20.78
C GLY A 194 3.28 6.59 -19.54
N ASP A 195 4.14 5.75 -18.96
CA ASP A 195 4.87 6.04 -17.71
C ASP A 195 5.56 7.42 -17.73
N TYR A 196 6.20 7.74 -18.86
CA TYR A 196 6.83 9.05 -19.10
C TYR A 196 5.85 10.23 -18.94
N ALA A 197 4.65 10.12 -19.53
CA ALA A 197 3.66 11.18 -19.48
C ALA A 197 3.07 11.34 -18.08
N ARG A 198 2.92 10.26 -17.29
CA ARG A 198 2.52 10.34 -15.87
C ARG A 198 3.56 11.07 -15.04
N LYS A 199 4.83 10.67 -15.15
CA LYS A 199 5.96 11.33 -14.47
C LYS A 199 6.05 12.81 -14.84
N ARG A 200 5.89 13.17 -16.12
CA ARG A 200 5.87 14.58 -16.55
C ARG A 200 4.72 15.37 -15.92
N GLN A 201 3.51 14.80 -15.89
CA GLN A 201 2.36 15.45 -15.25
C GLN A 201 2.54 15.59 -13.74
N ALA A 202 3.07 14.57 -13.08
CA ALA A 202 3.37 14.60 -11.65
C ALA A 202 4.40 15.69 -11.31
N LEU A 203 5.48 15.81 -12.08
CA LEU A 203 6.47 16.87 -11.87
C LEU A 203 5.85 18.27 -11.95
N ALA A 204 4.96 18.51 -12.93
CA ALA A 204 4.25 19.77 -13.04
C ALA A 204 3.34 20.04 -11.83
N ARG A 205 2.71 18.99 -11.27
CA ARG A 205 1.90 19.09 -10.04
C ARG A 205 2.77 19.41 -8.82
N ILE A 206 3.93 18.76 -8.67
CA ILE A 206 4.88 19.01 -7.57
C ILE A 206 5.37 20.46 -7.60
N LYS A 207 5.70 21.00 -8.78
CA LYS A 207 6.12 22.41 -8.92
C LYS A 207 5.02 23.39 -8.46
N ARG A 208 3.77 23.17 -8.90
CA ARG A 208 2.63 23.99 -8.46
C ARG A 208 2.36 23.86 -6.97
N LEU A 209 2.50 22.64 -6.44
CA LEU A 209 2.33 22.32 -5.03
C LEU A 209 3.33 23.12 -4.17
N ALA A 210 4.60 23.14 -4.58
CA ALA A 210 5.67 23.86 -3.90
C ALA A 210 5.40 25.37 -3.83
N SER A 211 4.93 25.96 -4.93
CA SER A 211 4.59 27.38 -4.99
C SER A 211 3.27 27.75 -4.29
N ALA A 212 2.48 26.77 -3.83
CA ALA A 212 1.15 27.04 -3.30
C ALA A 212 1.15 27.64 -1.88
N GLY A 213 2.29 27.68 -1.19
CA GLY A 213 2.38 28.19 0.18
C GLY A 213 1.60 27.37 1.19
N MET A 214 1.52 26.04 0.98
CA MET A 214 0.79 25.17 1.89
C MET A 214 1.59 24.87 3.16
N PRO A 215 0.88 24.54 4.27
CA PRO A 215 1.53 24.13 5.50
C PRO A 215 2.20 22.77 5.32
N LEU A 216 3.17 22.46 6.17
CA LEU A 216 4.10 21.36 5.93
C LEU A 216 3.39 19.99 5.85
N GLN A 217 2.47 19.67 6.76
CA GLN A 217 1.74 18.41 6.73
C GLN A 217 0.80 18.27 5.51
N PRO A 218 -0.10 19.22 5.18
CA PRO A 218 -0.87 19.19 3.95
C PRO A 218 0.00 19.11 2.69
N PHE A 219 1.10 19.87 2.63
CA PHE A 219 2.06 19.79 1.55
C PHE A 219 2.63 18.37 1.39
N ALA A 220 3.17 17.81 2.47
CA ALA A 220 3.77 16.47 2.49
C ALA A 220 2.76 15.41 2.05
N TYR A 221 1.53 15.46 2.59
CA TYR A 221 0.48 14.52 2.22
C TYR A 221 0.14 14.61 0.72
N THR A 222 -0.02 15.81 0.19
CA THR A 222 -0.27 15.97 -1.25
C THR A 222 0.92 15.48 -2.10
N LEU A 223 2.13 15.71 -1.62
CA LEU A 223 3.36 15.25 -2.29
C LEU A 223 3.40 13.73 -2.36
N PHE A 224 3.08 13.04 -1.26
CA PHE A 224 3.06 11.57 -1.18
C PHE A 224 2.14 10.98 -2.23
N ASP A 225 0.97 11.59 -2.37
CA ASP A 225 -0.03 11.20 -3.36
C ASP A 225 0.48 11.36 -4.80
N ILE A 226 1.02 12.53 -5.13
CA ILE A 226 1.50 12.84 -6.48
C ILE A 226 2.69 11.94 -6.85
N ILE A 227 3.58 11.66 -5.89
CA ILE A 227 4.71 10.77 -6.12
C ILE A 227 4.25 9.32 -6.24
N HIS A 228 3.25 8.87 -5.47
CA HIS A 228 2.71 7.53 -5.60
C HIS A 228 2.15 7.26 -7.00
N ASP A 229 1.46 8.25 -7.59
CA ASP A 229 0.95 8.16 -8.97
C ASP A 229 2.07 7.99 -10.01
N ALA A 230 3.23 8.61 -9.77
CA ALA A 230 4.37 8.65 -10.70
C ALA A 230 5.39 7.52 -10.49
N VAL A 231 5.61 7.16 -9.23
CA VAL A 231 6.56 6.14 -8.76
C VAL A 231 5.80 5.28 -7.75
N PRO A 232 5.06 4.25 -8.21
CA PRO A 232 4.29 3.39 -7.32
C PRO A 232 5.20 2.78 -6.26
N HIS A 233 4.79 2.85 -5.01
CA HIS A 233 5.56 2.42 -3.83
C HIS A 233 4.60 1.88 -2.75
N ASP A 234 5.15 1.30 -1.68
CA ASP A 234 4.34 0.72 -0.60
C ASP A 234 3.65 1.82 0.23
N GLU A 235 2.42 1.58 0.69
CA GLU A 235 1.62 2.60 1.39
C GLU A 235 2.22 2.99 2.75
N ALA A 236 2.98 2.09 3.38
CA ALA A 236 3.62 2.32 4.66
C ALA A 236 4.83 3.29 4.58
N SER A 237 5.13 3.84 3.40
CA SER A 237 6.49 4.24 3.06
C SER A 237 6.82 5.72 2.92
N PRO A 238 5.98 6.68 2.49
CA PRO A 238 6.51 8.00 2.32
C PRO A 238 6.64 8.69 3.68
N GLY A 239 7.89 8.85 4.09
CA GLY A 239 8.31 9.80 5.09
C GLY A 239 8.86 11.05 4.41
N LEU A 240 8.70 12.21 5.02
CA LEU A 240 9.41 13.43 4.64
C LEU A 240 10.08 13.96 5.89
N THR A 241 11.39 14.23 5.82
CA THR A 241 12.02 15.07 6.84
C THR A 241 12.16 16.49 6.36
N ALA A 242 11.87 17.43 7.26
CA ALA A 242 12.16 18.84 7.11
C ALA A 242 13.09 19.28 8.23
N ALA A 243 14.22 19.89 7.89
CA ALA A 243 15.15 20.45 8.85
C ALA A 243 14.49 21.64 9.57
N SER A 244 14.65 21.69 10.89
CA SER A 244 14.32 22.83 11.72
C SER A 244 15.45 23.05 12.72
N GLY A 245 16.33 24.00 12.40
CA GLY A 245 17.55 24.22 13.19
C GLY A 245 18.42 22.97 13.23
N ALA A 246 18.78 22.50 14.43
CA ALA A 246 19.62 21.32 14.65
C ALA A 246 18.86 19.97 14.63
N SER A 247 17.55 19.98 14.33
CA SER A 247 16.68 18.80 14.42
C SER A 247 15.93 18.53 13.12
N PHE A 248 15.56 17.26 12.88
CA PHE A 248 14.73 16.86 11.74
C PHE A 248 13.31 16.59 12.18
N ARG A 249 12.34 17.10 11.42
CA ARG A 249 10.91 16.86 11.63
C ARG A 249 10.45 15.76 10.69
N TRP A 250 10.11 14.58 11.20
CA TRP A 250 9.62 13.46 10.40
C TRP A 250 8.13 13.54 10.19
N ILE A 251 7.64 13.66 8.95
CA ILE A 251 6.22 13.52 8.60
C ILE A 251 6.00 12.17 7.96
N ILE A 252 5.18 11.34 8.60
CA ILE A 252 4.80 10.02 8.11
C ILE A 252 3.28 9.95 8.08
N ARG A 253 2.73 9.32 7.04
CA ARG A 253 1.30 9.07 6.91
C ARG A 253 0.95 7.68 7.46
N ASP A 254 -0.13 7.60 8.23
CA ASP A 254 -0.77 6.35 8.69
C ASP A 254 0.18 5.35 9.40
N PHE A 255 1.19 5.84 10.14
CA PHE A 255 2.09 5.00 10.92
C PHE A 255 1.49 4.64 12.29
N ASP A 256 1.42 3.34 12.60
CA ASP A 256 0.99 2.85 13.91
C ASP A 256 2.14 2.97 14.92
N TYR A 257 2.29 4.17 15.48
CA TYR A 257 3.30 4.47 16.50
C TYR A 257 3.16 3.56 17.72
N SER A 258 1.95 3.25 18.18
CA SER A 258 1.76 2.38 19.35
C SER A 258 2.38 0.99 19.16
N ARG A 259 2.30 0.46 17.94
CA ARG A 259 2.82 -0.87 17.61
C ARG A 259 4.31 -0.86 17.29
N TRP A 260 4.76 0.09 16.48
CA TRP A 260 6.05 0.01 15.81
C TRP A 260 7.12 0.95 16.38
N PHE A 261 6.74 1.90 17.24
CA PHE A 261 7.69 2.84 17.82
C PHE A 261 8.84 2.16 18.57
N PRO A 262 8.65 1.09 19.39
CA PRO A 262 9.76 0.42 20.05
C PRO A 262 10.79 -0.17 19.07
N GLN A 263 10.33 -0.77 17.97
CA GLN A 263 11.19 -1.36 16.94
C GLN A 263 11.86 -0.27 16.09
N MET A 264 11.14 0.81 15.78
CA MET A 264 11.71 1.97 15.09
C MET A 264 12.82 2.60 15.94
N GLN A 265 12.57 2.83 17.23
CA GLN A 265 13.56 3.34 18.16
C GLN A 265 14.77 2.41 18.24
N LYS A 266 14.54 1.09 18.37
CA LYS A 266 15.63 0.11 18.41
C LYS A 266 16.43 0.09 17.12
N TYR A 267 15.80 -0.10 15.96
CA TYR A 267 16.49 -0.44 14.71
C TYR A 267 16.79 0.73 13.78
N LEU A 268 15.98 1.79 13.81
CA LEU A 268 16.16 2.95 12.94
C LEU A 268 16.95 4.06 13.64
N LEU A 269 16.70 4.27 14.94
CA LEU A 269 17.29 5.39 15.69
C LEU A 269 18.54 5.00 16.49
N ASN A 270 18.55 3.85 17.16
CA ASN A 270 19.58 3.53 18.17
C ASN A 270 20.58 2.43 17.74
N ALA A 271 20.15 1.44 16.95
CA ALA A 271 21.00 0.32 16.56
C ALA A 271 22.09 0.77 15.58
N ARG A 272 23.27 0.15 15.71
CA ARG A 272 24.32 0.27 14.70
C ARG A 272 23.88 -0.38 13.38
N SER A 273 24.41 0.14 12.27
CA SER A 273 24.06 -0.29 10.90
C SER A 273 24.27 -1.79 10.66
N GLU A 274 25.17 -2.46 11.40
CA GLU A 274 25.39 -3.89 11.29
C GLU A 274 24.25 -4.71 11.89
N ILE A 275 23.60 -4.20 12.94
CA ILE A 275 22.48 -4.86 13.64
C ILE A 275 21.17 -4.59 12.90
N SER A 276 20.93 -3.33 12.55
CA SER A 276 19.74 -2.95 11.78
C SER A 276 19.82 -3.47 10.34
N GLY A 277 21.03 -3.57 9.78
CA GLY A 277 21.27 -3.82 8.37
C GLY A 277 21.02 -2.61 7.48
N PHE A 278 20.59 -1.48 8.05
CA PHE A 278 20.22 -0.26 7.35
C PHE A 278 21.23 0.84 7.67
N ARG A 279 21.67 1.59 6.66
CA ARG A 279 22.54 2.74 6.86
C ARG A 279 21.65 3.96 7.10
N PRO A 280 21.60 4.50 8.33
CA PRO A 280 20.71 5.60 8.62
C PRO A 280 21.08 6.82 7.75
N PRO A 281 20.08 7.52 7.18
CA PRO A 281 20.33 8.65 6.31
C PRO A 281 21.15 9.76 6.97
N SER A 282 21.15 9.87 8.30
CA SER A 282 21.99 10.78 9.10
C SER A 282 23.49 10.56 8.92
N LEU A 283 23.92 9.38 8.44
CA LEU A 283 25.31 9.07 8.07
C LEU A 283 25.60 9.25 6.57
N LEU A 284 24.57 9.55 5.78
CA LEU A 284 24.63 9.79 4.34
C LEU A 284 24.64 11.27 3.89
N PRO A 285 24.63 12.34 4.74
CA PRO A 285 24.62 13.74 4.25
C PRO A 285 25.87 14.17 3.50
N GLN A 286 26.94 13.36 3.47
CA GLN A 286 28.13 13.65 2.66
C GLN A 286 28.07 13.00 1.27
N ASN A 287 27.01 12.23 0.97
CA ASN A 287 26.87 11.59 -0.32
C ASN A 287 26.61 12.65 -1.43
N PRO A 288 27.38 12.62 -2.53
CA PRO A 288 27.23 13.56 -3.64
C PRO A 288 25.96 13.33 -4.47
N HIS A 289 25.35 12.14 -4.40
CA HIS A 289 24.13 11.82 -5.13
C HIS A 289 22.90 12.42 -4.44
N THR A 290 22.03 13.07 -5.21
CA THR A 290 20.75 13.58 -4.69
C THR A 290 19.75 12.45 -4.44
N VAL A 291 19.81 11.35 -5.20
CA VAL A 291 18.96 10.17 -4.98
C VAL A 291 19.83 8.96 -4.73
N LEU A 292 19.72 8.41 -3.53
CA LEU A 292 20.42 7.21 -3.10
C LEU A 292 19.64 5.97 -3.51
N ARG A 293 20.33 5.04 -4.16
CA ARG A 293 19.78 3.74 -4.53
C ARG A 293 19.76 2.79 -3.35
N HIS A 294 19.03 1.70 -3.52
CA HIS A 294 18.85 0.71 -2.47
C HIS A 294 20.19 0.19 -1.93
N GLU A 295 21.17 -0.05 -2.80
CA GLU A 295 22.47 -0.60 -2.40
C GLU A 295 23.29 0.39 -1.53
N GLU A 296 23.06 1.69 -1.70
CA GLU A 296 23.76 2.74 -0.96
C GLU A 296 23.22 2.87 0.48
N ILE A 297 21.93 2.60 0.68
CA ILE A 297 21.25 2.78 1.97
C ILE A 297 21.21 1.50 2.83
N ILE A 298 21.72 0.36 2.35
CA ILE A 298 21.70 -0.91 3.09
C ILE A 298 23.08 -1.52 3.30
N CYS A 299 23.27 -2.23 4.40
CA CYS A 299 24.45 -3.06 4.62
C CYS A 299 24.37 -4.37 3.81
N PRO A 300 25.51 -5.02 3.49
CA PRO A 300 25.52 -6.30 2.78
C PRO A 300 24.71 -7.41 3.48
N ASN A 301 24.55 -7.31 4.80
CA ASN A 301 23.79 -8.24 5.62
C ASN A 301 22.29 -7.87 5.76
N TYR A 302 21.79 -6.83 5.09
CA TYR A 302 20.44 -6.28 5.31
C TYR A 302 19.33 -7.34 5.37
N TYR A 303 19.18 -8.17 4.34
CA TYR A 303 18.10 -9.17 4.33
C TYR A 303 18.24 -10.27 5.40
N ARG A 304 19.42 -10.38 6.02
CA ARG A 304 19.71 -11.33 7.10
C ARG A 304 19.77 -10.66 8.47
N SER A 305 19.67 -9.33 8.54
CA SER A 305 19.78 -8.59 9.79
C SER A 305 18.55 -8.79 10.67
N GLU A 306 18.73 -8.55 11.96
CA GLU A 306 17.64 -8.53 12.93
C GLU A 306 16.65 -7.41 12.58
N GLY A 307 17.17 -6.20 12.30
CA GLY A 307 16.32 -5.05 11.95
C GLY A 307 15.45 -5.28 10.72
N TYR A 308 15.94 -5.98 9.70
CA TYR A 308 15.12 -6.29 8.53
C TYR A 308 14.00 -7.29 8.86
N ASN A 309 14.33 -8.36 9.57
CA ASN A 309 13.37 -9.44 9.84
C ASN A 309 12.34 -9.08 10.91
N GLU A 310 12.69 -8.16 11.83
CA GLU A 310 11.80 -7.73 12.91
C GLU A 310 11.04 -6.44 12.60
N PHE A 311 11.57 -5.57 11.73
CA PHE A 311 10.99 -4.24 11.49
C PHE A 311 10.84 -3.92 10.00
N PHE A 312 11.94 -3.72 9.26
CA PHE A 312 11.88 -3.13 7.92
C PHE A 312 11.03 -3.93 6.92
N ARG A 313 11.08 -5.27 6.98
CA ARG A 313 10.25 -6.12 6.12
C ARG A 313 8.75 -5.89 6.32
N TRP A 314 8.32 -5.73 7.57
CA TRP A 314 6.91 -5.54 7.93
C TRP A 314 6.41 -4.15 7.57
N MET A 315 7.31 -3.17 7.53
CA MET A 315 7.07 -1.82 7.06
C MET A 315 7.15 -1.68 5.52
N GLY A 316 7.29 -2.77 4.77
CA GLY A 316 7.40 -2.73 3.31
C GLY A 316 8.72 -2.12 2.82
N MET A 317 9.71 -1.95 3.69
CA MET A 317 11.02 -1.40 3.39
C MET A 317 11.92 -2.52 2.85
N HIS A 318 11.69 -2.96 1.60
CA HIS A 318 12.49 -4.02 0.98
C HIS A 318 13.38 -3.53 -0.17
N HIS A 319 12.85 -2.66 -1.02
CA HIS A 319 13.62 -1.89 -2.00
C HIS A 319 13.45 -0.42 -1.66
N GLY A 320 14.51 0.37 -1.62
CA GLY A 320 14.43 1.78 -1.23
C GLY A 320 15.09 2.72 -2.21
N LEU A 321 14.51 3.91 -2.37
CA LEU A 321 15.16 5.10 -2.89
C LEU A 321 15.05 6.19 -1.82
N VAL A 322 16.14 6.92 -1.59
CA VAL A 322 16.13 8.04 -0.64
C VAL A 322 16.60 9.28 -1.35
N THR A 323 15.71 10.26 -1.50
CA THR A 323 16.08 11.57 -2.04
C THR A 323 16.62 12.45 -0.92
N LEU A 324 17.86 12.91 -1.05
CA LEU A 324 18.48 13.93 -0.21
C LEU A 324 17.97 15.31 -0.66
N LEU A 325 17.36 16.05 0.25
CA LEU A 325 16.85 17.39 0.02
C LEU A 325 17.92 18.39 0.46
N ARG A 326 18.48 19.11 -0.51
CA ARG A 326 19.47 20.17 -0.27
C ARG A 326 19.03 21.44 -0.96
N ASP A 327 19.27 22.58 -0.32
CA ASP A 327 19.08 23.86 -0.98
C ASP A 327 20.17 24.16 -2.01
N GLU A 328 20.04 25.29 -2.69
CA GLU A 328 20.99 25.77 -3.70
C GLU A 328 22.39 26.04 -3.12
N GLN A 329 22.48 26.27 -1.80
CA GLN A 329 23.73 26.50 -1.07
C GLN A 329 24.35 25.17 -0.58
N GLY A 330 23.70 24.03 -0.83
CA GLY A 330 24.14 22.71 -0.39
C GLY A 330 23.74 22.36 1.04
N SER A 331 23.02 23.24 1.74
CA SER A 331 22.51 23.01 3.09
C SER A 331 21.51 21.87 3.10
N PHE A 332 21.66 20.96 4.05
CA PHE A 332 20.84 19.76 4.14
C PHE A 332 19.51 20.05 4.82
N LEU A 333 18.41 19.86 4.07
CA LEU A 333 17.04 20.14 4.53
C LEU A 333 16.27 18.88 4.91
N GLY A 334 16.73 17.69 4.55
CA GLY A 334 16.07 16.45 4.93
C GLY A 334 16.08 15.36 3.85
N TYR A 335 15.24 14.35 4.06
CA TYR A 335 15.14 13.15 3.26
C TYR A 335 13.70 12.95 2.81
N TYR A 336 13.55 12.43 1.60
CA TYR A 336 12.29 11.90 1.11
C TYR A 336 12.48 10.43 0.69
N PRO A 337 12.38 9.49 1.64
CA PRO A 337 12.43 8.06 1.35
C PRO A 337 11.14 7.53 0.70
N VAL A 338 11.31 6.66 -0.29
CA VAL A 338 10.26 5.78 -0.81
C VAL A 338 10.76 4.35 -0.88
N PHE A 339 9.89 3.42 -0.50
CA PHE A 339 10.17 2.01 -0.38
C PHE A 339 9.10 1.17 -1.06
N ARG A 340 9.52 0.03 -1.60
CA ARG A 340 8.68 -0.99 -2.20
C ARG A 340 8.85 -2.27 -1.40
N SER A 341 7.75 -2.96 -1.12
CA SER A 341 7.80 -4.27 -0.45
C SER A 341 8.38 -5.36 -1.35
N GLU A 342 8.71 -6.49 -0.73
CA GLU A 342 9.27 -7.71 -1.37
C GLU A 342 8.45 -8.20 -2.58
N LYS A 343 7.14 -7.89 -2.62
CA LYS A 343 6.24 -8.32 -3.70
C LYS A 343 6.30 -7.40 -4.92
N MET A 344 6.85 -6.20 -4.79
CA MET A 344 6.96 -5.22 -5.86
C MET A 344 8.30 -5.33 -6.57
N ARG A 345 8.36 -4.85 -7.82
CA ARG A 345 9.62 -4.82 -8.56
C ARG A 345 10.56 -3.76 -7.98
N PRO A 346 11.88 -3.98 -8.00
CA PRO A 346 12.85 -2.94 -7.66
C PRO A 346 12.63 -1.65 -8.43
N PHE A 347 13.07 -0.53 -7.88
CA PHE A 347 12.99 0.76 -8.54
C PHE A 347 13.82 0.79 -9.83
N SER A 348 13.24 1.39 -10.88
CA SER A 348 13.92 1.54 -12.16
C SER A 348 14.90 2.72 -12.14
N ARG A 349 15.76 2.83 -13.16
CA ARG A 349 16.59 4.04 -13.36
C ARG A 349 15.72 5.28 -13.62
N ASP A 350 14.59 5.10 -14.30
CA ASP A 350 13.64 6.18 -14.59
C ASP A 350 12.92 6.66 -13.32
N ASP A 351 12.70 5.78 -12.34
CA ASP A 351 12.13 6.16 -11.04
C ASP A 351 13.10 7.07 -10.27
N ALA A 352 14.38 6.68 -10.20
CA ALA A 352 15.41 7.51 -9.59
C ALA A 352 15.63 8.84 -10.35
N GLY A 353 15.64 8.79 -11.68
CA GLY A 353 15.76 9.98 -12.53
C GLY A 353 14.58 10.96 -12.35
N PHE A 354 13.37 10.45 -12.18
CA PHE A 354 12.22 11.30 -11.87
C PHE A 354 12.37 12.00 -10.50
N LEU A 355 12.74 11.27 -9.45
CA LEU A 355 12.95 11.85 -8.12
C LEU A 355 14.09 12.87 -8.10
N GLN A 356 15.16 12.63 -8.86
CA GLN A 356 16.28 13.55 -9.04
C GLN A 356 15.79 14.90 -9.60
N VAL A 357 14.93 14.87 -10.62
CA VAL A 357 14.37 16.08 -11.24
C VAL A 357 13.31 16.75 -10.34
N ALA A 358 12.60 15.98 -9.53
CA ALA A 358 11.60 16.51 -8.60
C ALA A 358 12.21 17.15 -7.34
N ALA A 359 13.41 16.75 -6.93
CA ALA A 359 14.03 17.15 -5.66
C ALA A 359 14.07 18.68 -5.44
N PRO A 360 14.46 19.54 -6.41
CA PRO A 360 14.48 20.99 -6.20
C PRO A 360 13.10 21.59 -5.90
N ALA A 361 12.05 21.06 -6.54
CA ALA A 361 10.68 21.50 -6.26
C ALA A 361 10.19 21.04 -4.88
N ILE A 362 10.61 19.86 -4.43
CA ILE A 362 10.30 19.36 -3.08
C ILE A 362 10.99 20.25 -2.03
N VAL A 363 12.26 20.58 -2.24
CA VAL A 363 13.04 21.49 -1.40
C VAL A 363 12.35 22.84 -1.26
N GLU A 364 11.92 23.43 -2.38
CA GLU A 364 11.20 24.70 -2.36
C GLU A 364 9.95 24.62 -1.49
N GLY A 365 9.11 23.59 -1.72
CA GLY A 365 7.87 23.43 -0.98
C GLY A 365 8.07 23.22 0.52
N VAL A 366 9.10 22.47 0.92
CA VAL A 366 9.47 22.31 2.34
C VAL A 366 9.87 23.66 2.96
N ARG A 367 10.66 24.46 2.24
CA ARG A 367 11.08 25.79 2.70
C ARG A 367 9.89 26.73 2.84
N THR A 368 9.04 26.84 1.82
CA THR A 368 7.86 27.69 1.85
C THR A 368 6.93 27.29 2.99
N ALA A 369 6.71 25.98 3.18
CA ALA A 369 5.87 25.46 4.25
C ALA A 369 6.40 25.77 5.66
N GLY A 370 7.73 25.86 5.82
CA GLY A 370 8.38 26.24 7.08
C GLY A 370 8.18 27.70 7.48
N LEU A 371 7.80 28.58 6.54
CA LEU A 371 7.58 30.02 6.77
C LEU A 371 6.13 30.37 7.13
N VAL A 372 5.19 29.44 6.97
CA VAL A 372 3.76 29.69 7.20
C VAL A 372 3.43 29.57 8.69
N ALA A 373 3.14 30.71 9.34
CA ALA A 373 2.55 30.74 10.67
C ALA A 373 1.06 30.42 10.61
N PHE A 374 0.52 29.76 11.66
CA PHE A 374 -0.90 29.40 11.73
C PHE A 374 -1.62 30.05 12.89
N GLU A 375 -2.81 30.58 12.59
CA GLU A 375 -3.81 31.02 13.56
C GLU A 375 -4.90 29.96 13.75
N ALA A 376 -5.58 29.99 14.89
CA ALA A 376 -6.72 29.13 15.18
C ALA A 376 -7.92 29.54 14.33
N ALA A 377 -8.57 28.57 13.68
CA ALA A 377 -9.81 28.81 12.93
C ALA A 377 -11.05 28.64 13.83
N PRO A 378 -12.18 29.34 13.55
CA PRO A 378 -13.45 29.09 14.22
C PRO A 378 -13.96 27.65 14.03
N GLY A 379 -14.68 27.12 15.02
CA GLY A 379 -15.07 25.72 15.19
C GLY A 379 -15.69 25.00 13.99
N ASP A 380 -16.36 25.73 13.10
CA ASP A 380 -17.18 25.16 12.02
C ASP A 380 -16.40 24.78 10.75
N ALA A 381 -15.12 25.16 10.66
CA ALA A 381 -14.30 24.92 9.46
C ALA A 381 -13.50 23.60 9.49
N PHE A 382 -13.61 22.78 10.53
CA PHE A 382 -12.75 21.60 10.73
C PHE A 382 -13.30 20.31 10.12
N GLU A 383 -12.45 19.62 9.38
CA GLU A 383 -12.71 18.34 8.77
C GLU A 383 -11.77 17.27 9.34
N PRO A 384 -12.27 16.28 10.11
CA PRO A 384 -11.43 15.22 10.65
C PRO A 384 -10.86 14.34 9.53
N PHE A 385 -9.62 13.91 9.68
CA PHE A 385 -9.06 12.89 8.81
C PHE A 385 -9.70 11.55 9.13
N GLY A 386 -10.63 11.06 8.30
CA GLY A 386 -11.20 9.69 8.33
C GLY A 386 -11.63 9.15 9.72
N GLN A 387 -11.76 7.82 9.84
CA GLN A 387 -11.94 7.14 11.13
C GLN A 387 -10.60 7.11 11.88
N THR A 388 -10.15 8.25 12.40
CA THR A 388 -9.05 8.24 13.37
C THR A 388 -9.57 7.63 14.66
N ALA A 389 -8.82 6.70 15.25
CA ALA A 389 -9.16 6.16 16.56
C ALA A 389 -9.31 7.33 17.54
N LEU A 390 -10.42 7.33 18.28
CA LEU A 390 -10.80 8.41 19.18
C LEU A 390 -9.70 8.62 20.23
N ALA A 391 -8.92 9.70 20.14
CA ALA A 391 -7.82 9.95 21.07
C ALA A 391 -8.33 10.63 22.33
N ILE A 392 -8.17 9.98 23.48
CA ILE A 392 -8.71 10.44 24.76
C ILE A 392 -7.57 10.64 25.76
N ILE A 393 -7.65 11.73 26.50
CA ILE A 393 -6.79 12.07 27.62
C ILE A 393 -7.66 12.37 28.83
N VAL A 394 -7.29 11.83 29.97
CA VAL A 394 -7.86 12.19 31.27
C VAL A 394 -6.78 12.95 32.05
N MET A 395 -7.14 14.08 32.63
CA MET A 395 -6.25 14.93 33.42
C MET A 395 -6.94 15.47 34.66
N ASP A 396 -6.14 15.91 35.64
CA ASP A 396 -6.67 16.63 36.79
C ASP A 396 -7.04 18.08 36.44
N ARG A 397 -7.71 18.80 37.36
CA ARG A 397 -8.04 20.24 37.19
C ARG A 397 -6.79 21.13 37.04
N GLY A 398 -5.64 20.66 37.51
CA GLY A 398 -4.34 21.31 37.32
C GLY A 398 -3.72 21.10 35.93
N GLY A 399 -4.37 20.35 35.03
CA GLY A 399 -3.89 20.06 33.68
C GLY A 399 -2.85 18.94 33.62
N LYS A 400 -2.59 18.22 34.71
CA LYS A 400 -1.67 17.07 34.72
C LYS A 400 -2.38 15.85 34.15
N VAL A 401 -1.81 15.26 33.10
CA VAL A 401 -2.36 14.05 32.49
C VAL A 401 -2.28 12.86 33.46
N LEU A 402 -3.44 12.28 33.75
CA LEU A 402 -3.64 11.09 34.58
C LEU A 402 -3.59 9.81 33.74
N SER A 403 -4.20 9.83 32.55
CA SER A 403 -4.26 8.68 31.65
C SER A 403 -4.44 9.11 30.19
N MET A 404 -4.03 8.25 29.26
CA MET A 404 -4.28 8.43 27.82
C MET A 404 -4.40 7.07 27.14
N ASN A 405 -5.24 6.98 26.11
CA ASN A 405 -5.36 5.76 25.31
C ASN A 405 -4.27 5.64 24.24
N SER A 406 -4.16 4.49 23.57
CA SER A 406 -3.13 4.22 22.55
C SER A 406 -3.19 5.17 21.35
N ALA A 407 -4.38 5.65 20.99
CA ALA A 407 -4.57 6.64 19.94
C ALA A 407 -3.96 8.00 20.31
N ALA A 408 -4.21 8.48 21.55
CA ALA A 408 -3.58 9.68 22.07
C ALA A 408 -2.05 9.53 22.17
N GLN A 409 -1.55 8.39 22.67
CA GLN A 409 -0.11 8.10 22.70
C GLN A 409 0.52 8.19 21.30
N SER A 410 -0.11 7.59 20.30
CA SER A 410 0.39 7.60 18.92
C SER A 410 0.47 9.02 18.34
N LEU A 411 -0.58 9.83 18.55
CA LEU A 411 -0.58 11.23 18.13
C LEU A 411 0.56 12.01 18.80
N PHE A 412 0.84 11.77 20.07
CA PHE A 412 1.91 12.48 20.77
C PHE A 412 3.31 12.04 20.39
N HIS A 413 3.53 10.75 20.12
CA HIS A 413 4.79 10.31 19.51
C HIS A 413 5.02 11.01 18.18
N GLN A 414 3.98 11.14 17.35
CA GLN A 414 4.06 11.87 16.09
C GLN A 414 4.41 13.35 16.29
N PHE A 415 3.76 14.05 17.22
CA PHE A 415 4.08 15.46 17.51
C PHE A 415 5.48 15.65 18.10
N ALA A 416 5.91 14.75 18.99
CA ALA A 416 7.26 14.81 19.53
C ALA A 416 8.33 14.67 18.44
N MET A 417 8.12 13.77 17.46
CA MET A 417 8.97 13.66 16.28
C MET A 417 8.95 14.94 15.42
N TYR A 418 7.80 15.61 15.30
CA TYR A 418 7.70 16.85 14.54
C TYR A 418 8.42 18.02 15.21
N ASP A 419 8.54 18.00 16.53
CA ASP A 419 9.19 19.06 17.30
C ASP A 419 10.70 18.87 17.46
N GLY A 420 11.26 17.83 16.82
CA GLY A 420 12.69 17.58 16.87
C GLY A 420 13.18 17.11 18.24
N LEU A 421 12.28 16.57 19.06
CA LEU A 421 12.59 16.07 20.41
C LEU A 421 13.30 14.71 20.39
N GLU A 422 13.87 14.27 19.27
CA GLU A 422 14.52 12.96 19.19
C GLU A 422 16.01 13.00 19.56
N THR A 423 16.38 12.19 20.56
CA THR A 423 17.51 11.23 20.58
C THR A 423 17.82 10.71 22.00
N GLY A 424 16.83 10.69 22.90
CA GLY A 424 17.02 10.33 24.31
C GLY A 424 15.91 9.48 24.94
N LEU A 425 15.24 8.62 24.18
CA LEU A 425 14.07 7.80 24.59
C LEU A 425 14.39 6.69 25.62
N SER A 426 15.28 6.99 26.56
CA SER A 426 15.67 6.18 27.70
C SER A 426 15.54 7.01 28.98
N ASN A 427 14.41 7.67 29.25
CA ASN A 427 14.03 8.01 30.64
C ASN A 427 12.61 8.57 30.79
N ARG A 428 12.02 8.34 31.96
CA ARG A 428 10.70 8.83 32.42
C ARG A 428 10.48 10.36 32.31
N GLY A 429 11.50 11.16 31.95
CA GLY A 429 11.44 12.62 31.85
C GLY A 429 10.87 13.18 30.53
N GLU A 430 10.77 12.39 29.46
CA GLU A 430 10.41 12.92 28.12
C GLU A 430 8.92 12.80 27.78
N ILE A 431 8.24 11.77 28.30
CA ILE A 431 6.77 11.76 28.38
C ILE A 431 6.31 13.04 29.09
N SER A 432 7.04 13.50 30.11
CA SER A 432 6.77 14.78 30.79
C SER A 432 6.93 16.01 29.89
N ALA A 433 7.75 16.01 28.84
CA ALA A 433 7.84 17.15 27.91
C ALA A 433 6.64 17.23 26.95
N ALA A 434 6.26 16.11 26.33
CA ALA A 434 5.05 16.02 25.52
C ALA A 434 3.80 16.29 26.38
N LEU A 435 3.74 15.70 27.58
CA LEU A 435 2.68 15.95 28.57
C LEU A 435 2.66 17.41 29.04
N ARG A 436 3.80 18.08 29.21
CA ARG A 436 3.86 19.52 29.52
C ARG A 436 3.39 20.37 28.34
N TYR A 437 3.73 20.01 27.11
CA TYR A 437 3.22 20.69 25.92
C TYR A 437 1.69 20.57 25.85
N ILE A 438 1.16 19.37 26.02
CA ILE A 438 -0.27 19.07 26.09
C ILE A 438 -0.93 19.82 27.24
N ALA A 439 -0.36 19.73 28.45
CA ALA A 439 -0.87 20.41 29.64
C ALA A 439 -0.92 21.92 29.42
N ARG A 440 0.12 22.54 28.84
CA ARG A 440 0.11 23.98 28.49
C ARG A 440 -0.94 24.32 27.45
N MET A 441 -1.07 23.53 26.38
CA MET A 441 -2.09 23.76 25.36
C MET A 441 -3.50 23.65 25.93
N LEU A 442 -3.74 22.68 26.81
CA LEU A 442 -5.04 22.43 27.42
C LEU A 442 -5.35 23.41 28.56
N GLN A 443 -4.35 23.79 29.35
CA GLN A 443 -4.46 24.89 30.31
C GLN A 443 -4.77 26.22 29.62
N ALA A 444 -4.21 26.50 28.44
CA ALA A 444 -4.59 27.68 27.66
C ALA A 444 -6.05 27.63 27.15
N ILE A 445 -6.66 26.43 27.09
CA ILE A 445 -8.05 26.22 26.68
C ILE A 445 -9.01 26.38 27.86
N PHE A 446 -8.68 25.81 29.03
CA PHE A 446 -9.54 25.82 30.22
C PHE A 446 -9.25 26.97 31.20
N GLY A 447 -8.05 27.55 31.17
CA GLY A 447 -7.63 28.62 32.10
C GLY A 447 -8.30 29.98 31.85
N ASN A 448 -8.95 30.15 30.70
CA ASN A 448 -9.77 31.32 30.36
C ASN A 448 -11.29 31.02 30.43
N CYS A 449 -11.68 29.84 30.95
CA CYS A 449 -13.08 29.50 31.15
C CYS A 449 -13.46 29.80 32.59
N ASP A 450 -14.50 30.62 32.79
CA ASP A 450 -15.07 30.86 34.12
C ASP A 450 -15.48 29.53 34.76
N GLU A 451 -15.28 29.37 36.08
CA GLU A 451 -15.62 28.16 36.85
C GLU A 451 -17.08 27.71 36.61
N THR A 452 -17.99 28.67 36.42
CA THR A 452 -19.40 28.46 36.07
C THR A 452 -19.61 27.75 34.73
N SER A 453 -18.73 27.93 33.76
CA SER A 453 -18.80 27.25 32.45
C SER A 453 -18.37 25.78 32.57
N ILE A 454 -17.48 25.48 33.51
CA ILE A 454 -16.96 24.13 33.80
C ILE A 454 -18.05 23.31 34.51
N GLU A 455 -18.81 23.94 35.41
CA GLU A 455 -19.94 23.31 36.12
C GLU A 455 -21.16 23.04 35.23
N ALA A 456 -21.36 23.83 34.16
CA ALA A 456 -22.48 23.68 33.23
C ALA A 456 -22.42 22.41 32.34
N GLY A 457 -21.33 21.63 32.40
CA GLY A 457 -21.21 20.35 31.69
C GLY A 457 -21.16 20.45 30.16
N GLN A 458 -21.05 21.64 29.57
CA GLN A 458 -20.98 21.81 28.13
C GLN A 458 -19.56 21.50 27.61
N PRO A 459 -19.43 20.71 26.52
CA PRO A 459 -18.12 20.42 25.96
C PRO A 459 -17.48 21.64 25.32
N PHE A 460 -16.31 22.05 25.80
CA PHE A 460 -15.54 23.12 25.19
C PHE A 460 -14.86 22.61 23.93
N VAL A 461 -15.10 23.23 22.78
CA VAL A 461 -14.46 22.84 21.52
C VAL A 461 -13.49 23.93 21.07
N ARG A 462 -12.23 23.55 20.82
CA ARG A 462 -11.21 24.43 20.24
C ARG A 462 -10.50 23.76 19.09
N ILE A 463 -10.24 24.53 18.03
CA ILE A 463 -9.38 24.10 16.93
C ILE A 463 -8.00 24.71 17.16
N TYR A 464 -6.99 23.85 17.25
CA TYR A 464 -5.60 24.21 17.41
C TYR A 464 -4.82 23.87 16.14
N SER A 465 -4.06 24.82 15.64
CA SER A 465 -3.17 24.63 14.51
C SER A 465 -1.73 24.49 15.04
N HIS A 466 -1.11 23.36 14.78
CA HIS A 466 0.29 23.13 15.13
C HIS A 466 1.22 23.72 14.07
N ARG A 467 2.43 24.11 14.47
CA ARG A 467 3.49 24.60 13.55
C ARG A 467 3.92 23.59 12.48
N SER A 468 3.60 22.31 12.63
CA SER A 468 3.78 21.30 11.56
C SER A 468 2.70 21.36 10.47
N GLY A 469 1.67 22.19 10.63
CA GLY A 469 0.49 22.22 9.77
C GLY A 469 -0.58 21.19 10.15
N ALA A 470 -0.39 20.45 11.25
CA ALA A 470 -1.45 19.59 11.80
C ALA A 470 -2.57 20.46 12.38
N THR A 471 -3.82 20.11 12.10
CA THR A 471 -4.96 20.73 12.78
C THR A 471 -5.57 19.74 13.76
N LEU A 472 -5.73 20.17 15.01
CA LEU A 472 -6.34 19.40 16.10
C LEU A 472 -7.66 20.04 16.49
N ARG A 473 -8.71 19.24 16.61
CA ARG A 473 -9.95 19.64 17.29
C ARG A 473 -9.95 19.00 18.67
N LEU A 474 -9.94 19.83 19.69
CA LEU A 474 -9.88 19.47 21.10
C LEU A 474 -11.26 19.69 21.69
N ARG A 475 -11.88 18.65 22.26
CA ARG A 475 -13.14 18.74 22.99
C ARG A 475 -12.93 18.39 24.46
N GLY A 476 -13.17 19.34 25.35
CA GLY A 476 -13.02 19.19 26.78
C GLY A 476 -14.33 18.91 27.48
N PHE A 477 -14.35 17.94 28.40
CA PHE A 477 -15.46 17.60 29.27
C PHE A 477 -14.99 17.67 30.72
N ALA A 478 -15.67 18.43 31.56
CA ALA A 478 -15.46 18.38 32.99
C ALA A 478 -16.33 17.26 33.59
N SER A 479 -15.77 16.50 34.51
CA SER A 479 -16.48 15.45 35.22
C SER A 479 -16.16 15.52 36.71
N ASP A 480 -17.21 15.70 37.53
CA ASP A 480 -17.15 15.50 38.97
C ASP A 480 -17.55 14.05 39.28
N LEU A 481 -16.59 13.14 39.14
CA LEU A 481 -16.76 11.75 39.56
C LEU A 481 -15.84 11.44 40.74
N GLY A 482 -16.37 11.65 41.96
CA GLY A 482 -15.89 11.03 43.20
C GLY A 482 -14.92 11.83 44.08
N GLU A 483 -14.72 11.32 45.31
CA GLU A 483 -14.05 11.92 46.49
C GLU A 483 -12.61 12.46 46.28
N ASN A 484 -11.99 12.25 45.10
CA ASN A 484 -10.59 12.61 44.80
C ASN A 484 -10.42 13.87 43.92
N GLY A 485 -11.46 14.69 43.78
CA GLY A 485 -11.44 15.93 43.01
C GLY A 485 -11.67 15.71 41.52
N GLY A 486 -12.43 16.63 40.89
CA GLY A 486 -12.88 16.48 39.51
C GLY A 486 -11.77 16.27 38.48
N HIS A 487 -12.11 15.64 37.35
CA HIS A 487 -11.21 15.36 36.25
C HIS A 487 -11.70 16.02 34.97
N LEU A 488 -10.75 16.38 34.09
CA LEU A 488 -11.02 16.87 32.75
C LEU A 488 -10.71 15.75 31.75
N THR A 489 -11.68 15.43 30.90
CA THR A 489 -11.50 14.52 29.77
C THR A 489 -11.37 15.33 28.50
N VAL A 490 -10.33 15.08 27.73
CA VAL A 490 -10.09 15.74 26.44
C VAL A 490 -10.12 14.73 25.33
N LEU A 491 -11.02 14.95 24.38
CA LEU A 491 -11.08 14.26 23.11
C LEU A 491 -10.27 15.04 22.07
N ILE A 492 -9.42 14.34 21.33
CA ILE A 492 -8.56 14.90 20.29
C ILE A 492 -8.91 14.27 18.94
N GLU A 493 -9.15 15.12 17.95
CA GLU A 493 -9.35 14.71 16.56
C GLU A 493 -8.30 15.40 15.69
N LEU A 494 -7.60 14.64 14.86
CA LEU A 494 -6.67 15.16 13.86
C LEU A 494 -7.41 15.39 12.54
N GLY A 495 -7.17 16.53 11.90
CA GLY A 495 -7.85 16.91 10.67
C GLY A 495 -7.18 18.06 9.94
N GLU A 496 -7.93 18.66 9.02
CA GLU A 496 -7.58 19.86 8.28
C GLU A 496 -8.78 20.80 8.24
N THR A 497 -8.56 22.09 7.96
CA THR A 497 -9.68 23.01 7.71
C THR A 497 -10.22 22.85 6.28
N ALA A 498 -11.48 23.19 6.05
CA ALA A 498 -12.09 23.16 4.72
C ALA A 498 -11.34 24.03 3.69
N ALA A 499 -10.66 25.10 4.13
CA ALA A 499 -9.80 25.91 3.27
C ALA A 499 -8.54 25.14 2.84
N LEU A 500 -7.82 24.54 3.80
CA LEU A 500 -6.61 23.74 3.52
C LEU A 500 -6.92 22.52 2.67
N GLN A 501 -8.04 21.85 2.94
CA GLN A 501 -8.48 20.73 2.13
C GLN A 501 -8.73 21.12 0.68
N ARG A 502 -9.41 22.25 0.43
CA ARG A 502 -9.65 22.74 -0.94
C ARG A 502 -8.34 23.03 -1.66
N GLN A 503 -7.39 23.67 -0.99
CA GLN A 503 -6.08 23.98 -1.55
C GLN A 503 -5.32 22.69 -1.92
N ARG A 504 -5.32 21.70 -1.01
CA ARG A 504 -4.71 20.38 -1.23
C ARG A 504 -5.33 19.63 -2.41
N LEU A 505 -6.65 19.52 -2.46
CA LEU A 505 -7.37 18.84 -3.55
C LEU A 505 -7.12 19.54 -4.90
N SER A 506 -7.11 20.88 -4.89
CA SER A 506 -6.82 21.68 -6.08
C SER A 506 -5.41 21.43 -6.60
N ALA A 507 -4.42 21.39 -5.72
CA ALA A 507 -3.03 21.11 -6.07
C ALA A 507 -2.83 19.67 -6.58
N ARG A 508 -3.43 18.68 -5.90
CA ARG A 508 -3.34 17.26 -6.28
C ARG A 508 -3.90 16.98 -7.67
N TYR A 509 -5.11 17.48 -7.93
CA TYR A 509 -5.89 17.11 -9.11
C TYR A 509 -5.99 18.21 -10.18
N GLN A 510 -5.28 19.33 -10.00
CA GLN A 510 -5.33 20.49 -10.91
C GLN A 510 -6.77 20.99 -11.15
N LEU A 511 -7.49 21.12 -10.04
CA LEU A 511 -8.88 21.58 -10.05
C LEU A 511 -8.92 23.10 -10.11
N SER A 512 -9.92 23.64 -10.82
CA SER A 512 -10.30 25.03 -10.60
C SER A 512 -10.95 25.19 -9.22
N GLN A 513 -11.01 26.42 -8.71
CA GLN A 513 -11.68 26.72 -7.45
C GLN A 513 -13.11 26.19 -7.43
N ARG A 514 -13.87 26.40 -8.51
CA ARG A 514 -15.23 25.85 -8.69
C ARG A 514 -15.26 24.33 -8.64
N GLN A 515 -14.31 23.65 -9.29
CA GLN A 515 -14.22 22.19 -9.29
C GLN A 515 -13.91 21.63 -7.89
N ALA A 516 -13.08 22.32 -7.11
CA ALA A 516 -12.81 21.98 -5.72
C ALA A 516 -14.04 22.20 -4.82
N ASP A 517 -14.75 23.32 -4.98
CA ASP A 517 -15.97 23.60 -4.21
C ASP A 517 -17.08 22.57 -4.49
N ILE A 518 -17.24 22.15 -5.76
CA ILE A 518 -18.15 21.05 -6.13
C ILE A 518 -17.76 19.75 -5.39
N LEU A 519 -16.49 19.37 -5.40
CA LEU A 519 -16.02 18.15 -4.72
C LEU A 519 -16.24 18.21 -3.20
N MET A 520 -16.02 19.36 -2.58
CA MET A 520 -16.30 19.56 -1.14
C MET A 520 -17.79 19.40 -0.82
N LEU A 521 -18.67 19.97 -1.64
CA LEU A 521 -20.12 19.84 -1.44
C LEU A 521 -20.61 18.40 -1.72
N LEU A 522 -20.01 17.70 -2.69
CA LEU A 522 -20.31 16.27 -2.92
C LEU A 522 -19.97 15.41 -1.71
N ARG A 523 -18.85 15.71 -1.04
CA ARG A 523 -18.41 14.99 0.16
C ARG A 523 -19.40 15.14 1.31
N SER A 524 -19.87 16.36 1.58
CA SER A 524 -20.88 16.64 2.61
C SER A 524 -22.26 16.05 2.31
N GLY A 525 -22.41 15.36 1.17
CA GLY A 525 -23.63 14.66 0.79
C GLY A 525 -24.63 15.53 0.04
N ALA A 526 -24.24 16.74 -0.36
CA ALA A 526 -25.13 17.62 -1.12
C ALA A 526 -25.54 16.97 -2.45
N ASN A 527 -26.82 17.10 -2.78
CA ASN A 527 -27.37 16.66 -4.06
C ASN A 527 -27.10 17.72 -5.16
N ASN A 528 -27.34 17.37 -6.42
CA ASN A 528 -27.06 18.29 -7.55
C ASN A 528 -27.82 19.61 -7.45
N LYS A 529 -29.05 19.61 -6.95
CA LYS A 529 -29.86 20.82 -6.80
C LYS A 529 -29.21 21.75 -5.78
N GLN A 530 -28.87 21.21 -4.61
CA GLN A 530 -28.19 21.94 -3.53
C GLN A 530 -26.82 22.49 -3.96
N ILE A 531 -26.05 21.71 -4.73
CA ILE A 531 -24.74 22.17 -5.23
C ILE A 531 -24.92 23.31 -6.24
N ALA A 532 -25.86 23.16 -7.19
CA ALA A 532 -26.14 24.18 -8.19
C ALA A 532 -26.59 25.49 -7.52
N GLU A 533 -27.49 25.40 -6.54
CA GLU A 533 -28.00 26.54 -5.78
C GLU A 533 -26.90 27.22 -4.94
N ARG A 534 -26.12 26.45 -4.16
CA ARG A 534 -25.03 27.01 -3.34
C ARG A 534 -23.92 27.67 -4.14
N LEU A 535 -23.67 27.21 -5.36
CA LEU A 535 -22.62 27.75 -6.23
C LEU A 535 -23.15 28.76 -7.26
N GLY A 536 -24.44 29.08 -7.25
CA GLY A 536 -25.06 29.96 -8.26
C GLY A 536 -24.94 29.44 -9.69
N MET A 537 -24.94 28.11 -9.88
CA MET A 537 -24.77 27.45 -11.18
C MET A 537 -26.11 26.95 -11.71
N SER A 538 -26.27 26.93 -13.04
CA SER A 538 -27.40 26.23 -13.65
C SER A 538 -27.23 24.70 -13.52
N PRO A 539 -28.32 23.92 -13.50
CA PRO A 539 -28.24 22.46 -13.45
C PRO A 539 -27.45 21.84 -14.61
N SER A 540 -27.48 22.46 -15.80
CA SER A 540 -26.71 22.03 -16.97
C SER A 540 -25.21 22.31 -16.81
N ALA A 541 -24.84 23.50 -16.30
CA ALA A 541 -23.46 23.85 -16.03
C ALA A 541 -22.83 22.89 -14.99
N LEU A 542 -23.57 22.57 -13.93
CA LEU A 542 -23.12 21.60 -12.92
C LEU A 542 -22.88 20.21 -13.52
N LYS A 543 -23.80 19.70 -14.37
CA LYS A 543 -23.61 18.42 -15.06
C LYS A 543 -22.35 18.40 -15.91
N SER A 544 -22.06 19.50 -16.62
CA SER A 544 -20.85 19.63 -17.42
C SER A 544 -19.58 19.61 -16.55
N SER A 545 -19.55 20.40 -15.48
CA SER A 545 -18.41 20.41 -14.54
C SER A 545 -18.21 19.07 -13.84
N LEU A 546 -19.27 18.33 -13.51
CA LEU A 546 -19.18 16.97 -12.96
C LEU A 546 -18.62 15.97 -13.99
N ARG A 547 -18.98 16.12 -15.27
CA ARG A 547 -18.42 15.29 -16.35
C ARG A 547 -16.93 15.56 -16.52
N GLU A 548 -16.51 16.82 -16.54
CA GLU A 548 -15.10 17.20 -16.61
C GLU A 548 -14.31 16.71 -15.39
N LEU A 549 -14.87 16.85 -14.19
CA LEU A 549 -14.26 16.34 -12.95
C LEU A 549 -14.02 14.83 -13.03
N ARG A 550 -15.02 14.07 -13.49
CA ARG A 550 -14.89 12.62 -13.67
C ARG A 550 -13.83 12.25 -14.70
N LEU A 551 -13.76 12.98 -15.82
CA LEU A 551 -12.73 12.74 -16.83
C LEU A 551 -11.33 13.08 -16.30
N LYS A 552 -11.17 14.19 -15.57
CA LYS A 552 -9.89 14.58 -14.96
C LYS A 552 -9.40 13.59 -13.90
N LEU A 553 -10.32 12.99 -13.16
CA LEU A 553 -10.04 12.05 -12.07
C LEU A 553 -10.07 10.59 -12.50
N ASP A 554 -10.32 10.32 -13.79
CA ASP A 554 -10.49 8.97 -14.37
C ASP A 554 -11.55 8.11 -13.63
N LEU A 555 -12.73 8.70 -13.38
CA LEU A 555 -13.80 8.10 -12.59
C LEU A 555 -15.03 7.71 -13.41
N SER A 556 -15.53 6.50 -13.15
CA SER A 556 -16.70 5.91 -13.80
C SER A 556 -18.04 6.44 -13.31
N ASP A 557 -18.11 7.05 -12.12
CA ASP A 557 -19.38 7.36 -11.46
C ASP A 557 -19.25 8.46 -10.39
N ARG A 558 -20.40 8.95 -9.93
CA ARG A 558 -20.51 10.01 -8.93
C ARG A 558 -20.09 9.53 -7.54
N SER A 559 -20.38 8.28 -7.19
CA SER A 559 -19.98 7.71 -5.89
C SER A 559 -18.47 7.80 -5.73
N SER A 560 -17.72 7.46 -6.79
CA SER A 560 -16.26 7.60 -6.77
C SER A 560 -15.79 9.04 -6.62
N LEU A 561 -16.53 10.06 -7.06
CA LEU A 561 -16.17 11.47 -6.78
C LEU A 561 -16.25 11.79 -5.28
N ARG A 562 -17.27 11.26 -4.59
CA ARG A 562 -17.41 11.41 -3.14
C ARG A 562 -16.30 10.67 -2.42
N GLU A 563 -15.95 9.49 -2.90
CA GLU A 563 -14.80 8.73 -2.40
C GLU A 563 -13.52 9.50 -2.61
N VAL A 564 -13.21 10.04 -3.79
CA VAL A 564 -11.99 10.85 -4.02
C VAL A 564 -11.92 12.09 -3.13
N ALA A 565 -13.06 12.74 -2.87
CA ALA A 565 -13.12 13.86 -1.93
C ALA A 565 -12.91 13.42 -0.47
N ALA A 566 -13.35 12.21 -0.12
CA ALA A 566 -13.22 11.64 1.22
C ALA A 566 -11.92 10.81 1.43
N ALA A 567 -11.27 10.38 0.35
CA ALA A 567 -10.23 9.37 0.35
C ALA A 567 -8.90 9.96 0.83
N ARG A 568 -8.24 9.16 1.69
CA ARG A 568 -6.88 9.38 2.19
C ARG A 568 -5.81 9.09 1.12
N SER A 569 -6.12 8.22 0.16
CA SER A 569 -5.39 7.92 -1.07
C SER A 569 -6.30 7.04 -1.92
N PHE A 570 -6.14 7.10 -3.24
CA PHE A 570 -6.89 6.25 -4.16
C PHE A 570 -6.58 4.78 -3.85
N MET A 571 -7.62 3.95 -3.66
CA MET A 571 -7.63 2.50 -3.43
C MET A 571 -7.62 1.98 -1.97
N SER A 572 -8.76 2.07 -1.27
CA SER A 572 -9.10 1.06 -0.25
C SER A 572 -10.04 0.00 -0.83
N GLU A 573 -9.51 -1.02 -1.51
CA GLU A 573 -10.21 -2.30 -1.69
C GLU A 573 -9.19 -3.45 -1.82
N SER A 574 -8.93 -4.14 -0.71
CA SER A 574 -8.84 -5.60 -0.64
C SER A 574 -8.72 -6.02 0.83
N ARG A 575 -9.84 -6.52 1.37
CA ARG A 575 -9.87 -7.35 2.58
C ARG A 575 -9.14 -8.67 2.37
#